data_AF-A0A2A5C5J2-F1
#
_entry.id   AF-A0A2A5C5J2-F1
#
_cell.length_a   1.000
_cell.length_b   1.000
_cell.length_c   1.000
_cell.angle_alpha   90.00
_cell.angle_beta   90.00
_cell.angle_gamma   90.00
#
_symmetry.space_group_name_H-M   'P 1'
#
loop_
_entity.id
_entity.type
_entity.pdbx_description
1 polymer ?
#
loop_
_entity_poly.entity_id
_entity_poly.type
_entity_poly.pdbx_seq_one_letter_code
_entity_poly.pdbx_strand_id
1 'polypeptide(L)'
;MNIKDLEDNVTNDISNVIDKIKIDTDADGNDIYQVITDAVKDSYPDNGVIYVNDAFNIITSSAWPSAENVDFTGMTSSLDCLMQEANNAYMIAYDEHLSEISHELAEEIMEMINKAVELGFEGDFEISDSTIYGWEAHNYETNEGTCVWSDEEAPYAYNPSLLEGELWAIEKTVGPMTIGAAWYPEK
;
A
#
# COMPACT_ATOMS: atom_id res chain seq x y z
N MET A 1 -0.34 -6.41 22.70
CA MET A 1 -0.47 -6.35 21.24
C MET A 1 -1.29 -7.54 20.77
N ASN A 2 -2.38 -7.29 20.06
CA ASN A 2 -3.16 -8.28 19.34
C ASN A 2 -2.69 -8.33 17.87
N ILE A 3 -2.93 -9.43 17.15
CA ILE A 3 -2.61 -9.55 15.72
C ILE A 3 -3.36 -8.52 14.87
N LYS A 4 -4.56 -8.10 15.29
CA LYS A 4 -5.26 -6.99 14.63
C LYS A 4 -4.49 -5.67 14.72
N ASP A 5 -3.81 -5.42 15.85
CA ASP A 5 -3.01 -4.20 16.00
C ASP A 5 -1.80 -4.22 15.05
N LEU A 6 -1.32 -5.42 14.67
CA LEU A 6 -0.25 -5.60 13.69
C LEU A 6 -0.72 -5.25 12.27
N GLU A 7 -1.90 -5.73 11.86
CA GLU A 7 -2.49 -5.39 10.56
C GLU A 7 -2.64 -3.87 10.40
N ASP A 8 -3.22 -3.20 11.41
CA ASP A 8 -3.33 -1.73 11.44
C ASP A 8 -1.94 -1.05 11.35
N ASN A 9 -0.92 -1.60 12.01
CA ASN A 9 0.45 -1.05 11.92
C ASN A 9 1.04 -1.20 10.52
N VAL A 10 0.89 -2.37 9.88
CA VAL A 10 1.39 -2.60 8.51
C VAL A 10 0.71 -1.64 7.53
N THR A 11 -0.61 -1.48 7.63
CA THR A 11 -1.35 -0.50 6.80
C THR A 11 -0.85 0.92 7.02
N ASN A 12 -0.58 1.33 8.26
CA ASN A 12 -0.02 2.65 8.56
C ASN A 12 1.42 2.82 8.02
N ASP A 13 2.26 1.79 8.14
CA ASP A 13 3.63 1.80 7.64
C ASP A 13 3.65 1.99 6.12
N ILE A 14 2.79 1.25 5.40
CA ILE A 14 2.58 1.42 3.95
C ILE A 14 2.15 2.86 3.65
N SER A 15 1.11 3.37 4.34
CA SER A 15 0.60 4.73 4.12
C SER A 15 1.69 5.81 4.28
N ASN A 16 2.58 5.65 5.27
CA ASN A 16 3.63 6.62 5.57
C ASN A 16 4.77 6.65 4.54
N VAL A 17 4.89 5.63 3.68
CA VAL A 17 5.94 5.56 2.65
C VAL A 17 5.38 5.75 1.24
N ILE A 18 4.06 5.71 1.08
CA ILE A 18 3.42 5.58 -0.22
C ILE A 18 3.66 6.77 -1.14
N ASP A 19 3.64 8.00 -0.62
CA ASP A 19 3.88 9.23 -1.38
C ASP A 19 5.32 9.33 -1.94
N LYS A 20 6.22 8.43 -1.53
CA LYS A 20 7.61 8.36 -2.00
C LYS A 20 7.79 7.37 -3.15
N ILE A 21 6.77 6.55 -3.41
CA ILE A 21 6.81 5.52 -4.46
C ILE A 21 6.51 6.16 -5.81
N LYS A 22 7.24 5.72 -6.83
CA LYS A 22 6.98 6.08 -8.23
C LYS A 22 6.75 4.81 -9.03
N ILE A 23 5.66 4.79 -9.80
CA ILE A 23 5.26 3.65 -10.62
C ILE A 23 5.17 4.14 -12.08
N ASP A 24 5.93 3.48 -12.94
CA ASP A 24 5.91 3.66 -14.39
C ASP A 24 4.80 2.78 -14.99
N THR A 25 4.16 3.25 -16.07
CA THR A 25 3.26 2.45 -16.92
C THR A 25 3.82 1.12 -17.41
N ASP A 26 5.13 0.99 -17.55
CA ASP A 26 5.79 -0.27 -17.98
C ASP A 26 5.94 -1.29 -16.84
N ALA A 27 5.63 -0.93 -15.59
CA ALA A 27 5.76 -1.82 -14.43
C ALA A 27 4.73 -2.95 -14.47
N ASP A 28 5.15 -4.16 -14.11
CA ASP A 28 4.23 -5.27 -13.87
C ASP A 28 3.79 -5.36 -12.38
N GLY A 29 2.81 -6.21 -12.10
CA GLY A 29 2.30 -6.36 -10.74
C GLY A 29 3.35 -6.83 -9.72
N ASN A 30 4.37 -7.57 -10.14
CA ASN A 30 5.47 -7.96 -9.25
C ASN A 30 6.43 -6.80 -9.00
N ASP A 31 6.69 -5.95 -10.00
CA ASP A 31 7.50 -4.75 -9.85
C ASP A 31 6.85 -3.81 -8.83
N ILE A 32 5.55 -3.56 -8.95
CA ILE A 32 4.78 -2.70 -8.03
C ILE A 32 4.80 -3.27 -6.60
N TYR A 33 4.53 -4.57 -6.46
CA TYR A 33 4.59 -5.28 -5.19
C TYR A 33 5.97 -5.12 -4.51
N GLN A 34 7.05 -5.30 -5.27
CA GLN A 34 8.42 -5.18 -4.76
C GLN A 34 8.73 -3.76 -4.33
N VAL A 35 8.36 -2.76 -5.13
CA VAL A 35 8.59 -1.35 -4.80
C VAL A 35 7.88 -0.94 -3.51
N ILE A 36 6.64 -1.39 -3.30
CA ILE A 36 5.90 -1.14 -2.04
C ILE A 36 6.61 -1.82 -0.86
N THR A 37 6.92 -3.11 -1.01
CA THR A 37 7.54 -3.91 0.06
C THR A 37 8.91 -3.36 0.47
N ASP A 38 9.75 -3.01 -0.51
CA ASP A 38 11.09 -2.47 -0.28
C ASP A 38 11.01 -1.08 0.37
N ALA A 39 10.10 -0.21 -0.07
CA ALA A 39 9.93 1.12 0.52
C ALA A 39 9.55 1.06 2.01
N VAL A 40 8.69 0.10 2.39
CA VAL A 40 8.33 -0.14 3.80
C VAL A 40 9.52 -0.67 4.58
N LYS A 41 10.20 -1.71 4.08
CA LYS A 41 11.33 -2.34 4.77
C LYS A 41 12.53 -1.40 4.97
N ASP A 42 12.80 -0.54 3.99
CA ASP A 42 13.85 0.48 4.09
C ASP A 42 13.50 1.58 5.10
N SER A 43 12.21 1.88 5.27
CA SER A 43 11.75 2.93 6.20
C SER A 43 11.62 2.42 7.64
N TYR A 44 11.35 1.13 7.83
CA TYR A 44 11.12 0.51 9.15
C TYR A 44 11.99 -0.73 9.40
N PRO A 45 13.34 -0.60 9.37
CA PRO A 45 14.25 -1.74 9.51
C PRO A 45 14.25 -2.35 10.92
N ASP A 46 13.80 -1.60 11.93
CA ASP A 46 13.85 -1.98 13.35
C ASP A 46 12.45 -2.24 13.95
N ASN A 47 11.46 -2.59 13.12
CA ASN A 47 10.15 -2.98 13.62
C ASN A 47 10.24 -4.24 14.50
N GLY A 48 9.58 -4.24 15.65
CA GLY A 48 9.66 -5.35 16.58
C GLY A 48 8.99 -5.14 17.93
N VAL A 49 9.02 -6.20 18.74
CA VAL A 49 8.43 -6.27 20.07
C VAL A 49 9.43 -5.73 21.09
N ILE A 50 9.13 -4.57 21.69
CA ILE A 50 9.98 -3.93 22.70
C ILE A 50 9.47 -4.10 24.13
N TYR A 51 8.20 -4.44 24.32
CA TYR A 51 7.59 -4.60 25.63
C TYR A 51 7.43 -6.08 25.99
N VAL A 52 7.92 -6.45 27.18
CA VAL A 52 7.84 -7.82 27.72
C VAL A 52 6.42 -8.34 27.79
N ASN A 53 5.45 -7.49 28.14
CA ASN A 53 4.06 -7.88 28.20
C ASN A 53 3.51 -8.27 26.82
N ASP A 54 3.93 -7.56 25.77
CA ASP A 54 3.53 -7.90 24.40
C ASP A 54 4.20 -9.20 23.95
N ALA A 55 5.46 -9.42 24.32
CA ALA A 55 6.14 -10.68 24.04
C ALA A 55 5.41 -11.89 24.67
N PHE A 56 4.95 -11.77 25.91
CA PHE A 56 4.13 -12.80 26.53
C PHE A 56 2.80 -13.03 25.79
N ASN A 57 2.11 -11.96 25.39
CA ASN A 57 0.85 -12.08 24.67
C ASN A 57 1.02 -12.76 23.30
N ILE A 58 2.10 -12.45 22.59
CA ILE A 58 2.43 -13.05 21.30
C ILE A 58 2.67 -14.54 21.46
N ILE A 59 3.59 -14.94 22.34
CA ILE A 59 3.99 -16.35 22.52
C ILE A 59 2.89 -17.23 23.10
N THR A 60 2.02 -16.68 23.95
CA THR A 60 0.93 -17.45 24.57
C THR A 60 -0.34 -17.53 23.72
N SER A 61 -0.41 -16.74 22.64
CA SER A 61 -1.59 -16.67 21.78
C SER A 61 -1.44 -17.60 20.57
N SER A 62 -2.49 -18.37 20.29
CA SER A 62 -2.56 -19.22 19.08
C SER A 62 -2.85 -18.44 17.79
N ALA A 63 -3.06 -17.13 17.88
CA ALA A 63 -3.30 -16.28 16.72
C ALA A 63 -2.00 -15.93 15.98
N TRP A 64 -0.85 -16.02 16.65
CA TRP A 64 0.45 -15.69 16.08
C TRP A 64 1.10 -16.92 15.45
N PRO A 65 1.89 -16.74 14.38
CA PRO A 65 2.66 -17.83 13.79
C PRO A 65 3.71 -18.32 14.79
N SER A 66 4.00 -19.62 14.71
CA SER A 66 5.05 -20.22 15.52
C SER A 66 6.42 -19.79 14.98
N ALA A 67 7.26 -19.22 15.84
CA ALA A 67 8.64 -18.92 15.49
C ALA A 67 9.47 -20.22 15.44
N GLU A 68 9.63 -20.79 14.24
CA GLU A 68 10.50 -21.95 14.06
C GLU A 68 11.98 -21.52 13.93
N ASN A 69 12.91 -22.34 14.45
CA ASN A 69 14.37 -22.14 14.34
C ASN A 69 14.91 -20.84 14.95
N VAL A 70 14.39 -20.44 16.10
CA VAL A 70 14.89 -19.26 16.84
C VAL A 70 16.34 -19.48 17.30
N ASP A 71 17.23 -18.57 16.91
CA ASP A 71 18.61 -18.56 17.39
C ASP A 71 18.69 -17.89 18.76
N PHE A 72 18.95 -18.69 19.80
CA PHE A 72 19.16 -18.21 21.17
C PHE A 72 20.64 -18.02 21.53
N THR A 73 21.55 -18.07 20.55
CA THR A 73 22.98 -17.92 20.79
C THR A 73 23.28 -16.55 21.42
N GLY A 74 23.97 -16.56 22.56
CA GLY A 74 24.35 -15.33 23.28
C GLY A 74 23.29 -14.76 24.22
N MET A 75 22.10 -15.36 24.28
CA MET A 75 21.05 -14.99 25.25
C MET A 75 21.47 -15.39 26.67
N THR A 76 21.24 -14.52 27.66
CA THR A 76 21.72 -14.71 29.04
C THR A 76 20.61 -14.93 30.06
N SER A 77 19.37 -14.62 29.69
CA SER A 77 18.20 -14.75 30.55
C SER A 77 17.01 -15.38 29.82
N SER A 78 16.09 -15.98 30.59
CA SER A 78 14.81 -16.47 30.05
C SER A 78 13.96 -15.35 29.45
N LEU A 79 14.15 -14.12 29.92
CA LEU A 79 13.50 -12.95 29.37
C LEU A 79 14.06 -12.62 27.98
N ASP A 80 15.38 -12.71 27.80
CA ASP A 80 16.02 -12.47 26.50
C ASP A 80 15.50 -13.48 25.47
N CYS A 81 15.41 -14.77 25.85
CA CYS A 81 14.83 -15.80 24.99
C CYS A 81 13.37 -15.52 24.63
N LEU A 82 12.53 -15.13 25.61
CA LEU A 82 11.13 -14.78 25.36
C LEU A 82 11.00 -13.62 24.36
N MET A 83 11.81 -12.58 24.54
CA MET A 83 11.81 -11.42 23.63
C MET A 83 12.25 -11.82 22.22
N GLN A 84 13.27 -12.67 22.10
CA GLN A 84 13.76 -13.14 20.79
C GLN A 84 12.71 -13.99 20.06
N GLU A 85 12.08 -14.92 20.78
CA GLU A 85 11.04 -15.77 20.20
C GLU A 85 9.84 -14.93 19.75
N ALA A 86 9.40 -13.97 20.58
CA ALA A 86 8.30 -13.08 20.26
C ALA A 86 8.61 -12.16 19.06
N ASN A 87 9.84 -11.64 18.98
CA ASN A 87 10.26 -10.84 17.83
C ASN A 87 10.27 -11.68 16.54
N ASN A 88 10.73 -12.93 16.58
CA ASN A 88 10.69 -13.79 15.40
C ASN A 88 9.24 -14.08 14.96
N ALA A 89 8.35 -14.41 15.89
CA ALA A 89 6.92 -14.62 15.59
C ALA A 89 6.27 -13.34 15.02
N TYR A 90 6.62 -12.18 15.60
CA TYR A 90 6.16 -10.88 15.12
C TYR A 90 6.63 -10.60 13.69
N MET A 91 7.91 -10.80 13.40
CA MET A 91 8.47 -10.52 12.08
C MET A 91 7.90 -11.43 11.00
N ILE A 92 7.66 -12.70 11.31
CA ILE A 92 6.97 -13.62 10.37
C ILE A 92 5.57 -13.07 10.05
N ALA A 93 4.78 -12.75 11.07
CA ALA A 93 3.43 -12.22 10.86
C ALA A 93 3.45 -10.86 10.13
N TYR A 94 4.42 -10.00 10.44
CA TYR A 94 4.59 -8.70 9.80
C TYR A 94 4.89 -8.87 8.31
N ASP A 95 5.83 -9.75 7.95
CA ASP A 95 6.19 -10.04 6.56
C ASP A 95 5.03 -10.68 5.79
N GLU A 96 4.27 -11.57 6.42
CA GLU A 96 3.06 -12.19 5.83
C GLU A 96 2.02 -11.11 5.50
N HIS A 97 1.64 -10.27 6.47
CA HIS A 97 0.64 -9.21 6.26
C HIS A 97 1.13 -8.12 5.30
N LEU A 98 2.40 -7.72 5.37
CA LEU A 98 2.98 -6.78 4.42
C LEU A 98 2.91 -7.34 3.00
N SER A 99 3.21 -8.63 2.84
CA SER A 99 3.16 -9.27 1.53
C SER A 99 1.73 -9.37 0.98
N GLU A 100 0.76 -9.74 1.81
CA GLU A 100 -0.66 -9.82 1.43
C GLU A 100 -1.19 -8.46 0.98
N ILE A 101 -1.04 -7.44 1.84
CA ILE A 101 -1.54 -6.09 1.54
C ILE A 101 -0.83 -5.50 0.32
N SER A 102 0.50 -5.69 0.19
CA SER A 102 1.24 -5.17 -0.97
C SER A 102 0.83 -5.85 -2.27
N HIS A 103 0.46 -7.13 -2.25
CA HIS A 103 -0.06 -7.83 -3.43
C HIS A 103 -1.44 -7.31 -3.84
N GLU A 104 -2.36 -7.18 -2.88
CA GLU A 104 -3.69 -6.62 -3.14
C GLU A 104 -3.59 -5.21 -3.74
N LEU A 105 -2.74 -4.36 -3.15
CA LEU A 105 -2.48 -3.02 -3.68
C LEU A 105 -1.90 -3.06 -5.11
N ALA A 106 -0.94 -3.96 -5.38
CA ALA A 106 -0.35 -4.09 -6.70
C ALA A 106 -1.36 -4.52 -7.77
N GLU A 107 -2.28 -5.44 -7.45
CA GLU A 107 -3.35 -5.86 -8.37
C GLU A 107 -4.29 -4.69 -8.71
N GLU A 108 -4.70 -3.94 -7.69
CA GLU A 108 -5.60 -2.80 -7.86
C GLU A 108 -4.94 -1.64 -8.63
N ILE A 109 -3.65 -1.40 -8.40
CA ILE A 109 -2.82 -0.47 -9.18
C ILE A 109 -2.75 -0.91 -10.63
N MET A 110 -2.42 -2.17 -10.89
CA MET A 110 -2.30 -2.70 -12.25
C MET A 110 -3.60 -2.53 -13.03
N GLU A 111 -4.74 -2.72 -12.38
CA GLU A 111 -6.04 -2.51 -13.01
C GLU A 111 -6.22 -1.04 -13.45
N MET A 112 -5.87 -0.09 -12.59
CA MET A 112 -5.89 1.34 -12.92
C MET A 112 -4.90 1.69 -14.05
N ILE A 113 -3.68 1.15 -14.01
CA ILE A 113 -2.67 1.35 -15.07
C ILE A 113 -3.22 0.86 -16.40
N ASN A 114 -3.72 -0.38 -16.44
CA ASN A 114 -4.32 -0.96 -17.65
C ASN A 114 -5.45 -0.07 -18.17
N LYS A 115 -6.28 0.47 -17.28
CA LYS A 115 -7.38 1.36 -17.69
C LYS A 115 -6.87 2.68 -18.27
N ALA A 116 -5.85 3.28 -17.66
CA ALA A 116 -5.25 4.51 -18.17
C ALA A 116 -4.58 4.29 -19.53
N VAL A 117 -3.86 3.18 -19.72
CA VAL A 117 -3.23 2.82 -20.99
C VAL A 117 -4.27 2.53 -22.08
N GLU A 118 -5.38 1.85 -21.77
CA GLU A 118 -6.52 1.71 -22.69
C GLU A 118 -7.07 3.06 -23.16
N LEU A 119 -7.00 4.05 -22.28
CA LEU A 119 -7.42 5.44 -22.48
C LEU A 119 -6.30 6.31 -23.11
N GLY A 120 -5.16 5.73 -23.46
CA GLY A 120 -4.07 6.40 -24.17
C GLY A 120 -3.09 7.17 -23.29
N PHE A 121 -3.00 6.87 -21.99
CA PHE A 121 -1.98 7.42 -21.10
C PHE A 121 -0.61 6.76 -21.32
N GLU A 122 0.43 7.57 -21.45
CA GLU A 122 1.84 7.17 -21.43
C GLU A 122 2.57 8.08 -20.43
N GLY A 123 2.95 7.59 -19.25
CA GLY A 123 3.59 8.41 -18.22
C GLY A 123 3.61 7.81 -16.81
N ASP A 124 4.02 8.62 -15.83
CA ASP A 124 4.11 8.23 -14.42
C ASP A 124 2.79 8.51 -13.69
N PHE A 125 2.40 7.62 -12.76
CA PHE A 125 1.27 7.86 -11.86
C PHE A 125 1.69 8.63 -10.60
N GLU A 126 0.77 9.45 -10.08
CA GLU A 126 0.89 10.08 -8.76
C GLU A 126 0.19 9.23 -7.70
N ILE A 127 0.80 9.16 -6.51
CA ILE A 127 0.28 8.43 -5.37
C ILE A 127 0.19 9.40 -4.19
N SER A 128 -0.96 9.39 -3.49
CA SER A 128 -1.22 10.20 -2.31
C SER A 128 -1.94 9.40 -1.23
N ASP A 129 -1.77 9.81 0.03
CA ASP A 129 -2.58 9.40 1.18
C ASP A 129 -4.00 10.02 1.22
N SER A 130 -4.37 10.80 0.20
CA SER A 130 -5.65 11.50 0.11
C SER A 130 -6.15 11.57 -1.33
N THR A 131 -7.44 11.88 -1.51
CA THR A 131 -8.02 12.09 -2.85
C THR A 131 -7.26 13.20 -3.58
N ILE A 132 -6.67 12.88 -4.72
CA ILE A 132 -5.87 13.76 -5.56
C ILE A 132 -6.78 14.75 -6.29
N TYR A 133 -7.85 14.24 -6.90
CA TYR A 133 -8.81 15.05 -7.66
C TYR A 133 -10.13 15.31 -6.91
N GLY A 134 -10.28 14.72 -5.72
CA GLY A 134 -11.39 15.00 -4.79
C GLY A 134 -12.66 14.18 -5.04
N TRP A 135 -13.68 14.40 -4.21
CA TRP A 135 -15.04 13.82 -4.34
C TRP A 135 -15.86 14.48 -5.47
N GLU A 136 -15.19 14.93 -6.53
CA GLU A 136 -15.81 15.68 -7.61
C GLU A 136 -16.62 14.77 -8.53
N ALA A 137 -17.60 15.33 -9.23
CA ALA A 137 -18.37 14.58 -10.20
C ALA A 137 -17.44 14.07 -11.32
N HIS A 138 -17.43 12.76 -11.54
CA HIS A 138 -16.69 12.11 -12.62
C HIS A 138 -17.64 11.70 -13.75
N ASN A 139 -17.10 11.42 -14.94
CA ASN A 139 -17.91 11.02 -16.09
C ASN A 139 -18.53 9.63 -15.88
N TYR A 140 -17.71 8.69 -15.40
CA TYR A 140 -18.14 7.35 -15.01
C TYR A 140 -17.16 6.73 -14.00
N GLU A 141 -17.63 5.68 -13.32
CA GLU A 141 -16.85 4.83 -12.43
C GLU A 141 -16.81 3.42 -13.03
N THR A 142 -15.65 2.76 -13.01
CA THR A 142 -15.57 1.33 -13.41
C THR A 142 -16.28 0.45 -12.37
N ASN A 143 -16.53 -0.82 -12.68
CA ASN A 143 -17.19 -1.71 -11.71
C ASN A 143 -16.31 -1.98 -10.48
N GLU A 144 -15.03 -1.69 -10.62
CA GLU A 144 -13.96 -1.90 -9.67
C GLU A 144 -13.60 -0.60 -8.90
N GLY A 145 -14.38 0.47 -9.07
CA GLY A 145 -14.27 1.69 -8.27
C GLY A 145 -13.28 2.73 -8.79
N THR A 146 -12.85 2.63 -10.05
CA THR A 146 -11.96 3.62 -10.67
C THR A 146 -12.76 4.77 -11.25
N CYS A 147 -12.55 5.99 -10.75
CA CYS A 147 -13.20 7.21 -11.22
C CYS A 147 -12.49 7.74 -12.46
N VAL A 148 -13.24 8.07 -13.52
CA VAL A 148 -12.69 8.60 -14.78
C VAL A 148 -13.31 9.96 -15.11
N TRP A 149 -12.45 10.93 -15.39
CA TRP A 149 -12.81 12.25 -15.91
C TRP A 149 -12.34 12.37 -17.37
N SER A 150 -13.24 12.82 -18.24
CA SER A 150 -12.99 13.02 -19.67
C SER A 150 -13.85 14.17 -20.20
N ASP A 151 -13.29 14.95 -21.10
CA ASP A 151 -13.98 16.03 -21.81
C ASP A 151 -14.93 15.52 -22.91
N GLU A 152 -14.84 14.24 -23.30
CA GLU A 152 -15.61 13.66 -24.40
C GLU A 152 -17.04 13.27 -24.00
N GLU A 153 -17.26 12.81 -22.77
CA GLU A 153 -18.54 12.18 -22.40
C GLU A 153 -19.53 13.11 -21.66
N ALA A 154 -19.08 14.13 -20.94
CA ALA A 154 -19.98 15.02 -20.18
C ALA A 154 -19.36 16.38 -19.78
N PRO A 155 -19.59 17.47 -20.53
CA PRO A 155 -19.02 18.80 -20.24
C PRO A 155 -19.56 19.48 -18.97
N TYR A 156 -20.50 18.87 -18.23
CA TYR A 156 -21.14 19.45 -17.05
C TYR A 156 -20.76 18.79 -15.72
N ALA A 157 -20.05 17.64 -15.75
CA ALA A 157 -19.57 16.95 -14.55
C ALA A 157 -18.10 17.28 -14.26
N TYR A 158 -17.33 17.60 -15.30
CA TYR A 158 -15.92 17.99 -15.22
C TYR A 158 -15.73 19.29 -14.40
N ASN A 159 -14.86 19.26 -13.37
CA ASN A 159 -14.42 20.44 -12.63
C ASN A 159 -13.03 20.90 -13.12
N PRO A 160 -12.97 21.84 -14.08
CA PRO A 160 -11.71 22.30 -14.70
C PRO A 160 -10.74 23.03 -13.76
N SER A 161 -11.13 23.32 -12.52
CA SER A 161 -10.33 24.18 -11.62
C SER A 161 -9.21 23.45 -10.87
N LEU A 162 -9.26 22.12 -10.78
CA LEU A 162 -8.19 21.30 -10.18
C LEU A 162 -7.28 20.65 -11.24
N LEU A 163 -7.83 20.36 -12.43
CA LEU A 163 -7.11 19.79 -13.56
C LEU A 163 -6.52 20.90 -14.45
N GLU A 164 -5.85 21.89 -13.84
CA GLU A 164 -5.34 23.11 -14.52
C GLU A 164 -4.42 22.77 -15.70
N GLY A 165 -5.05 22.55 -16.85
CA GLY A 165 -4.37 22.08 -18.03
C GLY A 165 -4.19 20.57 -18.09
N GLU A 166 -5.24 19.77 -17.84
CA GLU A 166 -5.33 18.33 -18.18
C GLU A 166 -6.74 18.04 -18.71
N LEU A 167 -6.89 17.20 -19.75
CA LEU A 167 -8.21 16.88 -20.33
C LEU A 167 -8.81 15.62 -19.70
N TRP A 168 -7.96 14.65 -19.38
CA TRP A 168 -8.37 13.34 -18.87
C TRP A 168 -7.71 13.12 -17.51
N ALA A 169 -8.43 12.47 -16.60
CA ALA A 169 -7.90 12.03 -15.32
C ALA A 169 -8.54 10.71 -14.88
N ILE A 170 -7.80 9.95 -14.08
CA ILE A 170 -8.24 8.70 -13.50
C ILE A 170 -7.75 8.62 -12.06
N GLU A 171 -8.59 8.11 -11.16
CA GLU A 171 -8.26 7.94 -9.74
C GLU A 171 -8.86 6.67 -9.18
N LYS A 172 -8.12 5.98 -8.32
CA LYS A 172 -8.59 4.84 -7.54
C LYS A 172 -8.13 4.96 -6.11
N THR A 173 -9.05 4.74 -5.16
CA THR A 173 -8.71 4.64 -3.73
C THR A 173 -8.71 3.19 -3.32
N VAL A 174 -7.58 2.73 -2.78
CA VAL A 174 -7.36 1.36 -2.30
C VAL A 174 -6.85 1.41 -0.86
N GLY A 175 -7.69 1.01 0.09
CA GLY A 175 -7.37 1.12 1.51
C GLY A 175 -7.06 2.57 1.92
N PRO A 176 -5.89 2.88 2.49
CA PRO A 176 -5.48 4.24 2.86
C PRO A 176 -4.86 5.04 1.71
N MET A 177 -4.75 4.47 0.51
CA MET A 177 -4.04 5.07 -0.61
C MET A 177 -5.01 5.55 -1.68
N THR A 178 -4.68 6.66 -2.31
CA THR A 178 -5.31 7.11 -3.55
C THR A 178 -4.25 7.27 -4.62
N ILE A 179 -4.52 6.72 -5.80
CA ILE A 179 -3.59 6.68 -6.92
C ILE A 179 -4.29 7.34 -8.09
N GLY A 180 -3.58 8.23 -8.75
CA GLY A 180 -4.15 9.08 -9.78
C GLY A 180 -3.19 9.34 -10.93
N ALA A 181 -3.74 9.58 -12.10
CA ALA A 181 -3.01 10.18 -13.21
C ALA A 181 -3.93 11.14 -13.96
N ALA A 182 -3.35 12.19 -14.51
CA ALA A 182 -4.06 13.13 -15.35
C ALA A 182 -3.17 13.54 -16.53
N TRP A 183 -3.77 13.70 -17.71
CA TRP A 183 -3.03 13.89 -18.94
C TRP A 183 -3.84 14.60 -20.03
N TYR A 184 -3.14 14.87 -21.14
CA TYR A 184 -3.71 15.30 -22.40
C TYR A 184 -3.65 14.15 -23.40
N PRO A 185 -4.79 13.65 -23.91
CA PRO A 185 -4.80 12.58 -24.91
C PRO A 185 -4.15 12.94 -26.26
N GLU A 186 -3.95 14.23 -26.53
CA GLU A 186 -3.50 14.75 -27.84
C GLU A 186 -2.07 15.34 -27.85
N LYS A 187 -1.18 14.92 -26.94
CA LYS A 187 0.25 15.32 -27.00
C LYS A 187 1.19 14.16 -27.26
#